data_AF-A0AA39FMU9-F1
#
_entry.id   AF-A0AA39FMU9-F1
#
_cell.length_a   1.000
_cell.length_b   1.000
_cell.length_c   1.000
_cell.angle_alpha   90.00
_cell.angle_beta   90.00
_cell.angle_gamma   90.00
#
_symmetry.space_group_name_H-M   'P 1'
#
loop_
_entity.id
_entity.type
_entity.pdbx_description
1 polymer ?
#
loop_
_entity_poly.entity_id
_entity_poly.type
_entity_poly.pdbx_seq_one_letter_code
_entity_poly.pdbx_strand_id
1 'polypeptide(L)'
;MNYGLVLGAGAGLVRESAGLVLGHYFKKRREFVEMVMQAGTGVGIALFSVFYKEALGKLGWRLGLQSITGALSLTFFLGLIYRSASLYHPQRSAIVHLKNQRPKVKEKKTNTESSRQPLVDLSPLGSRPVRMLMLAAGAAGFGLYSPAFYIALQGHKDGLEPSALVLLQTCLGLAAALGCAAWGIVTARPSAQCLVSRQYLCQAALLGV
;
A
#
# COMPACT_ATOMS: atom_id res chain seq x y z
N MET A 1 -13.63 10.81 18.08
CA MET A 1 -13.75 10.98 16.61
C MET A 1 -12.47 11.54 15.97
N ASN A 2 -11.85 12.59 16.51
CA ASN A 2 -10.66 13.21 15.87
C ASN A 2 -9.42 12.32 15.78
N TYR A 3 -9.13 11.49 16.79
CA TYR A 3 -7.93 10.63 16.80
C TYR A 3 -7.93 9.57 15.69
N GLY A 4 -9.10 9.05 15.31
CA GLY A 4 -9.22 8.07 14.24
C GLY A 4 -8.91 8.65 12.86
N LEU A 5 -9.30 9.91 12.62
CA LEU A 5 -8.98 10.60 11.37
C LEU A 5 -7.47 10.82 11.22
N VAL A 6 -6.81 11.26 12.28
CA VAL A 6 -5.35 11.49 12.30
C VAL A 6 -4.59 10.18 12.10
N LEU A 7 -4.98 9.11 12.82
CA LEU A 7 -4.36 7.80 12.69
C LEU A 7 -4.56 7.22 11.29
N GLY A 8 -5.77 7.31 10.74
CA GLY A 8 -6.11 6.82 9.40
C GLY A 8 -5.38 7.57 8.29
N ALA A 9 -5.35 8.91 8.36
CA ALA A 9 -4.60 9.73 7.41
C ALA A 9 -3.10 9.42 7.46
N GLY A 10 -2.52 9.29 8.66
CA GLY A 10 -1.11 8.92 8.84
C GLY A 10 -0.79 7.54 8.26
N ALA A 11 -1.58 6.53 8.61
CA ALA A 11 -1.38 5.16 8.11
C ALA A 11 -1.52 5.07 6.58
N GLY A 12 -2.48 5.81 6.00
CA GLY A 12 -2.68 5.90 4.56
C GLY A 12 -1.46 6.50 3.84
N LEU A 13 -0.94 7.63 4.34
CA LEU A 13 0.24 8.28 3.77
C LEU A 13 1.49 7.39 3.85
N VAL A 14 1.68 6.68 4.97
CA VAL A 14 2.80 5.74 5.14
C VAL A 14 2.69 4.58 4.14
N ARG A 15 1.49 3.99 4.00
CA ARG A 15 1.25 2.87 3.06
C ARG A 15 1.57 3.26 1.62
N GLU A 16 1.06 4.40 1.17
CA GLU A 16 1.29 4.90 -0.19
C GLU A 16 2.77 5.28 -0.42
N SER A 17 3.39 5.96 0.54
CA SER A 17 4.79 6.37 0.44
C SER A 17 5.74 5.17 0.36
N ALA A 18 5.49 4.12 1.16
CA ALA A 18 6.28 2.90 1.14
C ALA A 18 6.21 2.19 -0.23
N GLY A 19 5.01 2.07 -0.80
CA GLY A 19 4.82 1.50 -2.14
C GLY A 19 5.56 2.28 -3.23
N LEU A 20 5.48 3.62 -3.19
CA LEU A 20 6.18 4.48 -4.14
C LEU A 20 7.70 4.34 -4.05
N VAL A 21 8.28 4.36 -2.84
CA VAL A 21 9.73 4.22 -2.63
C VAL A 21 10.23 2.89 -3.21
N LEU A 22 9.48 1.81 -2.96
CA LEU A 22 9.85 0.48 -3.39
C LEU A 22 9.77 0.30 -4.90
N GLY A 23 8.73 0.88 -5.54
CA GLY A 23 8.58 0.89 -6.99
C GLY A 23 9.66 1.68 -7.72
N HIS A 24 10.23 2.71 -7.09
CA HIS A 24 11.39 3.44 -7.62
C HIS A 24 12.71 2.67 -7.44
N TYR A 25 12.82 1.89 -6.36
CA TYR A 25 14.04 1.16 -6.03
C TYR A 25 14.26 -0.07 -6.94
N PHE A 26 13.23 -0.90 -7.14
CA PHE A 26 13.35 -2.12 -7.95
C PHE A 26 12.70 -1.98 -9.33
N LYS A 27 13.47 -1.59 -10.36
CA LYS A 27 12.95 -1.48 -11.74
C LYS A 27 12.75 -2.82 -12.45
N LYS A 28 13.64 -3.80 -12.24
CA LYS A 28 13.65 -5.07 -12.99
C LYS A 28 12.73 -6.15 -12.39
N ARG A 29 12.47 -6.10 -11.08
CA ARG A 29 11.61 -7.06 -10.34
C ARG A 29 10.47 -6.36 -9.61
N ARG A 30 9.93 -5.29 -10.19
CA ARG A 30 8.91 -4.45 -9.54
C ARG A 30 7.67 -5.25 -9.14
N GLU A 31 7.15 -6.06 -10.06
CA GLU A 31 5.93 -6.86 -9.86
C GLU A 31 6.11 -7.84 -8.69
N PHE A 32 7.23 -8.57 -8.65
CA PHE A 32 7.54 -9.47 -7.54
C PHE A 32 7.58 -8.75 -6.19
N VAL A 33 8.17 -7.55 -6.17
CA VAL A 33 8.34 -6.78 -4.95
C VAL A 33 7.02 -6.17 -4.46
N GLU A 34 6.16 -5.69 -5.37
CA GLU A 34 4.80 -5.24 -5.03
C GLU A 34 3.97 -6.39 -4.45
N MET A 35 4.13 -7.61 -4.96
CA MET A 35 3.42 -8.80 -4.46
C MET A 35 3.90 -9.24 -3.09
N VAL A 36 5.22 -9.21 -2.83
CA VAL A 36 5.78 -9.48 -1.50
C VAL A 36 5.29 -8.45 -0.48
N MET A 37 5.17 -7.18 -0.85
CA MET A 37 4.60 -6.15 0.04
C MET A 37 3.14 -6.41 0.37
N GLN A 38 2.33 -6.80 -0.62
CA GLN A 38 0.92 -7.09 -0.39
C GLN A 38 0.74 -8.34 0.49
N ALA A 39 1.53 -9.39 0.26
CA ALA A 39 1.54 -10.57 1.12
C ALA A 39 1.99 -10.25 2.56
N GLY A 40 3.01 -9.39 2.71
CA GLY A 40 3.47 -8.90 4.01
C GLY A 40 2.40 -8.13 4.78
N THR A 41 1.52 -7.41 4.07
CA THR A 41 0.36 -6.73 4.68
C THR A 41 -0.62 -7.74 5.29
N GLY A 42 -0.91 -8.84 4.60
CA GLY A 42 -1.76 -9.92 5.12
C GLY A 42 -1.17 -10.61 6.36
N VAL A 43 0.13 -10.92 6.32
CA VAL A 43 0.86 -11.49 7.48
C VAL A 43 0.87 -10.51 8.66
N GLY A 44 1.04 -9.21 8.38
CA GLY A 44 0.98 -8.15 9.39
C GLY A 44 -0.38 -8.09 10.10
N ILE A 45 -1.48 -8.20 9.36
CA ILE A 45 -2.84 -8.26 9.94
C ILE A 45 -2.97 -9.46 10.89
N ALA A 46 -2.48 -10.63 10.49
CA ALA A 46 -2.53 -11.84 11.33
C ALA A 46 -1.70 -11.68 12.61
N LEU A 47 -0.43 -11.26 12.50
CA LEU A 47 0.45 -11.03 13.65
C LEU A 47 -0.12 -9.96 14.60
N PHE A 48 -0.61 -8.85 14.04
CA PHE A 48 -1.17 -7.75 14.84
C PHE A 48 -2.42 -8.18 15.59
N SER A 49 -3.25 -9.05 15.01
CA SER A 49 -4.46 -9.58 15.66
C SER A 49 -4.13 -10.46 16.87
N VAL A 50 -3.11 -11.33 16.77
CA VAL A 50 -2.62 -12.14 17.90
C VAL A 50 -2.00 -11.24 18.98
N PHE A 51 -1.16 -10.29 18.57
CA PHE A 51 -0.54 -9.34 19.49
C PHE A 51 -1.58 -8.51 20.25
N TYR A 52 -2.64 -8.07 19.58
CA TYR A 52 -3.73 -7.31 20.19
C TYR A 52 -4.45 -8.12 21.27
N LYS A 53 -4.76 -9.40 21.01
CA LYS A 53 -5.39 -10.30 21.98
C LYS A 53 -4.52 -10.53 23.22
N GLU A 54 -3.24 -10.85 23.01
CA GLU A 54 -2.31 -11.10 24.10
C GLU A 54 -2.03 -9.83 24.93
N ALA A 55 -1.86 -8.69 24.27
CA ALA A 55 -1.61 -7.42 24.92
C ALA A 55 -2.79 -6.96 25.78
N LEU A 56 -4.02 -7.06 25.28
CA LEU A 56 -5.21 -6.69 26.05
C LEU A 56 -5.57 -7.70 27.13
N GLY A 57 -5.37 -8.99 26.87
CA GLY A 57 -5.70 -10.06 27.81
C GLY A 57 -4.83 -10.04 29.07
N LYS A 58 -3.51 -9.84 28.91
CA LYS A 58 -2.56 -9.91 30.03
C LYS A 58 -2.30 -8.57 30.73
N LEU A 59 -2.28 -7.46 29.98
CA LEU A 59 -1.86 -6.14 30.50
C LEU A 59 -3.05 -5.20 30.77
N GLY A 60 -4.27 -5.60 30.44
CA GLY A 60 -5.46 -4.75 30.53
C GLY A 60 -5.46 -3.64 29.48
N TRP A 61 -6.56 -2.88 29.42
CA TRP A 61 -6.84 -2.00 28.29
C TRP A 61 -5.89 -0.80 28.18
N ARG A 62 -5.44 -0.20 29.30
CA ARG A 62 -4.55 0.99 29.29
C ARG A 62 -3.14 0.65 28.83
N LEU A 63 -2.51 -0.35 29.46
CA LEU A 63 -1.16 -0.79 29.12
C LEU A 63 -1.12 -1.51 27.77
N GLY A 64 -2.18 -2.23 27.39
CA GLY A 64 -2.31 -2.83 26.07
C GLY A 64 -2.31 -1.78 24.94
N LEU A 65 -3.11 -0.72 25.07
CA LEU A 65 -3.11 0.40 24.11
C LEU A 65 -1.75 1.12 24.05
N GLN A 66 -1.09 1.29 25.20
CA GLN A 66 0.24 1.88 25.26
C GLN A 66 1.31 0.99 24.59
N SER A 67 1.23 -0.33 24.78
CA SER A 67 2.10 -1.32 24.13
C SER A 67 1.95 -1.30 22.61
N ILE A 68 0.71 -1.22 22.11
CA ILE A 68 0.42 -1.07 20.68
C ILE A 68 1.01 0.23 20.14
N THR A 69 0.86 1.33 20.85
CA THR A 69 1.46 2.62 20.49
C THR A 69 2.99 2.53 20.46
N GLY A 70 3.59 1.80 21.42
CA GLY A 70 5.02 1.50 21.45
C GLY A 70 5.47 0.70 20.22
N ALA A 71 4.77 -0.37 19.87
CA ALA A 71 5.05 -1.15 18.67
C ALA A 71 4.97 -0.31 17.38
N LEU A 72 3.97 0.56 17.28
CA LEU A 72 3.84 1.49 16.15
C LEU A 72 4.99 2.51 16.12
N SER A 73 5.38 3.06 17.28
CA SER A 73 6.52 3.99 17.37
C SER A 73 7.84 3.33 16.95
N LEU A 74 8.02 2.03 17.21
CA LEU A 74 9.19 1.28 16.76
C LEU A 74 9.26 1.22 15.23
N THR A 75 8.13 1.06 14.55
CA THR A 75 8.11 1.06 13.07
C THR A 75 8.55 2.39 12.47
N PHE A 76 8.29 3.52 13.16
CA PHE A 76 8.81 4.82 12.76
C PHE A 76 10.34 4.87 12.81
N PHE A 77 10.96 4.33 13.86
CA PHE A 77 12.43 4.25 13.94
C PHE A 77 13.02 3.32 12.87
N LEU A 78 12.37 2.18 12.58
CA LEU A 78 12.78 1.32 11.46
C LEU A 78 12.68 2.06 10.12
N GLY A 79 11.64 2.88 9.92
CA GLY A 79 11.49 3.73 8.75
C GLY A 79 12.58 4.81 8.62
N LEU A 80 13.05 5.36 9.75
CA LEU A 80 14.19 6.27 9.77
C LEU A 80 15.50 5.57 9.41
N ILE A 81 15.71 4.33 9.86
CA ILE A 81 16.89 3.52 9.50
C ILE A 81 16.87 3.15 8.01
N TYR A 82 15.67 2.99 7.42
CA TYR A 82 15.48 2.73 5.99
C TYR A 82 15.89 3.91 5.08
N ARG A 83 16.19 5.09 5.65
CA ARG A 83 16.55 6.35 4.95
C ARG A 83 17.90 6.33 4.20
N SER A 84 18.52 5.17 4.00
CA SER A 84 19.82 5.00 3.32
C SER A 84 19.76 4.33 1.93
N ALA A 85 18.58 4.17 1.33
CA ALA A 85 18.44 3.55 -0.01
C ALA A 85 18.23 4.54 -1.18
N SER A 86 17.86 5.81 -0.91
CA SER A 86 17.79 6.85 -1.96
C SER A 86 19.17 7.29 -2.47
N LEU A 87 20.23 6.81 -1.82
CA LEU A 87 21.64 7.06 -2.14
C LEU A 87 22.28 5.98 -3.06
N TYR A 88 21.53 5.03 -3.62
CA TYR A 88 22.12 3.98 -4.48
C TYR A 88 22.12 4.29 -5.98
N HIS A 89 21.54 5.41 -6.42
CA HIS A 89 21.76 5.91 -7.77
C HIS A 89 22.67 7.15 -7.72
N PRO A 90 24.02 6.98 -7.77
CA PRO A 90 24.96 8.10 -7.74
C PRO A 90 24.77 9.08 -8.90
N GLN A 91 24.11 8.65 -9.98
CA GLN A 91 23.75 9.46 -11.14
C GLN A 91 22.47 10.32 -10.98
N ARG A 92 21.68 10.23 -9.90
CA ARG A 92 20.48 11.10 -9.79
C ARG A 92 20.85 12.57 -9.61
N SER A 93 21.90 12.87 -8.86
CA SER A 93 22.43 14.24 -8.75
C SER A 93 22.95 14.76 -10.09
N ALA A 94 23.60 13.88 -10.88
CA ALA A 94 24.03 14.21 -12.23
C ALA A 94 22.86 14.42 -13.20
N ILE A 95 21.78 13.62 -13.11
CA ILE A 95 20.57 13.77 -13.94
C ILE A 95 19.76 15.02 -13.54
N VAL A 96 19.68 15.36 -12.24
CA VAL A 96 19.05 16.62 -11.79
C VAL A 96 19.89 17.81 -12.24
N HIS A 97 21.22 17.76 -12.14
CA HIS A 97 22.09 18.81 -12.67
C HIS A 97 22.01 18.92 -14.19
N LEU A 98 22.01 17.81 -14.94
CA LEU A 98 21.81 17.78 -16.40
C LEU A 98 20.42 18.30 -16.80
N LYS A 99 19.37 17.97 -16.03
CA LYS A 99 18.00 18.43 -16.29
C LYS A 99 17.79 19.91 -15.91
N ASN A 100 18.49 20.41 -14.88
CA ASN A 100 18.57 21.83 -14.53
C ASN A 100 19.49 22.64 -15.46
N GLN A 101 20.42 22.00 -16.18
CA GLN A 101 21.25 22.65 -17.21
C GLN A 101 20.61 22.66 -18.60
N ARG A 102 19.74 21.69 -18.93
CA ARG A 102 18.95 21.69 -20.18
C ARG A 102 18.09 22.94 -20.44
N PRO A 103 17.53 23.68 -19.45
CA PRO A 103 16.85 24.94 -19.73
C PRO A 103 17.79 26.05 -20.22
N LYS A 104 19.11 26.00 -19.95
CA LYS A 104 20.07 27.02 -20.41
C LYS A 104 20.48 26.89 -21.88
N VAL A 105 20.38 25.71 -22.48
CA VAL A 105 20.77 25.47 -23.90
C VAL A 105 19.61 25.71 -24.87
N LYS A 106 18.38 25.83 -24.38
CA LYS A 106 17.18 26.07 -25.20
C LYS A 106 16.71 27.54 -25.19
N GLU A 107 17.57 28.49 -24.80
CA GLU A 107 17.32 29.93 -24.95
C GLU A 107 17.59 30.40 -26.39
N LYS A 108 16.78 29.95 -27.33
CA LYS A 108 16.51 30.70 -28.57
C LYS A 108 15.20 30.23 -29.19
N LYS A 109 14.09 30.45 -28.47
CA LYS A 109 12.74 30.68 -29.03
C LYS A 109 11.75 30.95 -27.89
N THR A 110 11.46 32.25 -27.72
CA THR A 110 10.15 32.85 -27.41
C THR A 110 9.40 32.44 -26.13
N ASN A 111 9.36 33.40 -25.19
CA ASN A 111 8.25 33.78 -24.29
C ASN A 111 7.09 32.78 -24.15
N THR A 112 6.89 32.23 -22.95
CA THR A 112 5.64 32.27 -22.15
C THR A 112 5.85 31.46 -20.86
N GLU A 113 5.67 32.11 -19.71
CA GLU A 113 5.44 31.61 -18.34
C GLU A 113 6.28 30.46 -17.75
N SER A 114 7.02 30.81 -16.71
CA SER A 114 7.57 29.89 -15.71
C SER A 114 6.45 29.24 -14.88
N SER A 115 5.85 28.16 -15.38
CA SER A 115 4.92 27.38 -14.57
C SER A 115 5.69 26.55 -13.54
N ARG A 116 5.60 26.96 -12.26
CA ARG A 116 5.89 26.08 -11.12
C ARG A 116 5.22 24.75 -11.40
N GLN A 117 5.95 23.63 -11.32
CA GLN A 117 5.32 22.31 -11.40
C GLN A 117 4.17 22.30 -10.38
N PRO A 118 2.90 22.20 -10.81
CA PRO A 118 1.80 22.28 -9.87
C PRO A 118 1.93 21.09 -8.92
N LEU A 119 1.92 21.36 -7.61
CA LEU A 119 1.95 20.33 -6.57
C LEU A 119 0.79 19.34 -6.70
N VAL A 120 -0.21 19.69 -7.51
CA VAL A 120 -1.37 18.85 -7.86
C VAL A 120 -1.54 18.89 -9.37
N ASP A 121 -0.90 17.96 -10.07
CA ASP A 121 -1.10 17.78 -11.51
C ASP A 121 -2.33 16.88 -11.70
N LEU A 122 -3.51 17.48 -11.89
CA LEU A 122 -4.76 16.76 -12.19
C LEU A 122 -4.88 16.35 -13.66
N SER A 123 -3.85 16.60 -14.49
CA SER A 123 -3.80 16.14 -15.88
C SER A 123 -4.09 14.64 -16.07
N PRO A 124 -3.70 13.70 -15.17
CA PRO A 124 -4.03 12.28 -15.30
C PRO A 124 -5.55 12.00 -15.23
N LEU A 125 -6.30 12.82 -14.47
CA LEU A 125 -7.75 12.67 -14.28
C LEU A 125 -8.57 13.03 -15.55
N GLY A 126 -7.97 13.75 -16.50
CA GLY A 126 -8.61 14.08 -17.78
C GLY A 126 -8.82 12.86 -18.69
N SER A 127 -8.08 11.77 -18.47
CA SER A 127 -8.18 10.58 -19.31
C SER A 127 -9.33 9.66 -18.86
N ARG A 128 -10.24 9.36 -19.80
CA ARG A 128 -11.38 8.43 -19.59
C ARG A 128 -10.99 7.07 -18.98
N PRO A 129 -9.92 6.38 -19.41
CA PRO A 129 -9.55 5.08 -18.83
C PRO A 129 -9.10 5.20 -17.37
N VAL A 130 -8.37 6.25 -17.00
CA VAL A 130 -7.93 6.46 -15.60
C VAL A 130 -9.13 6.74 -14.71
N ARG A 131 -10.11 7.52 -15.18
CA ARG A 131 -11.33 7.78 -14.42
C ARG A 131 -12.16 6.52 -14.19
N MET A 132 -12.30 5.67 -15.21
CA MET A 132 -12.99 4.38 -15.08
C MET A 132 -12.25 3.44 -14.11
N LEU A 133 -10.92 3.39 -14.19
CA LEU A 133 -10.10 2.59 -13.29
C LEU A 133 -10.20 3.07 -11.84
N MET A 134 -10.20 4.38 -11.61
CA MET A 134 -10.37 4.98 -10.27
C MET A 134 -11.76 4.67 -9.68
N LEU A 135 -12.81 4.77 -10.49
CA LEU A 135 -14.17 4.40 -10.06
C LEU A 135 -14.28 2.91 -9.73
N ALA A 136 -13.72 2.05 -10.58
CA ALA A 136 -13.71 0.60 -10.35
C ALA A 136 -12.89 0.23 -9.10
N ALA A 137 -11.70 0.82 -8.92
CA ALA A 137 -10.87 0.60 -7.74
C ALA A 137 -11.53 1.12 -6.47
N GLY A 138 -12.24 2.26 -6.54
CA GLY A 138 -13.04 2.78 -5.43
C GLY A 138 -14.14 1.82 -5.03
N ALA A 139 -14.96 1.36 -5.99
CA ALA A 139 -16.03 0.40 -5.74
C ALA A 139 -15.51 -0.94 -5.18
N ALA A 140 -14.42 -1.46 -5.75
CA ALA A 140 -13.77 -2.67 -5.26
C ALA A 140 -13.18 -2.49 -3.85
N GLY A 141 -12.58 -1.34 -3.56
CA GLY A 141 -12.09 -1.01 -2.22
C GLY A 141 -13.22 -1.01 -1.18
N PHE A 142 -14.35 -0.39 -1.49
CA PHE A 142 -15.53 -0.45 -0.62
C PHE A 142 -16.03 -1.88 -0.42
N GLY A 143 -16.08 -2.68 -1.50
CA GLY A 143 -16.46 -4.09 -1.46
C GLY A 143 -15.54 -4.96 -0.63
N LEU A 144 -14.23 -4.69 -0.63
CA LEU A 144 -13.23 -5.44 0.14
C LEU A 144 -13.29 -5.12 1.64
N TYR A 145 -13.40 -3.83 2.00
CA TYR A 145 -13.38 -3.41 3.40
C TYR A 145 -14.71 -3.61 4.13
N SER A 146 -15.84 -3.48 3.42
CA SER A 146 -17.17 -3.64 4.01
C SER A 146 -17.35 -4.97 4.78
N PRO A 147 -17.14 -6.16 4.18
CA PRO A 147 -17.31 -7.43 4.88
C PRO A 147 -16.32 -7.59 6.04
N ALA A 148 -15.11 -7.05 5.96
CA ALA A 148 -14.14 -7.12 7.06
C ALA A 148 -14.66 -6.45 8.34
N PHE A 149 -15.34 -5.30 8.22
CA PHE A 149 -15.96 -4.63 9.37
C PHE A 149 -17.27 -5.29 9.81
N TYR A 150 -18.10 -5.73 8.85
CA TYR A 150 -19.38 -6.37 9.16
C TYR A 150 -19.21 -7.73 9.84
N ILE A 151 -18.22 -8.54 9.45
CA ILE A 151 -17.91 -9.83 10.09
C ILE A 151 -17.50 -9.61 11.56
N ALA A 152 -16.71 -8.57 11.85
CA ALA A 152 -16.33 -8.23 13.22
C ALA A 152 -17.54 -7.80 14.07
N LEU A 153 -18.46 -7.04 13.49
CA LEU A 153 -19.67 -6.57 14.15
C LEU A 153 -20.69 -7.70 14.38
N GLN A 154 -20.87 -8.56 13.38
CA GLN A 154 -21.78 -9.71 13.43
C GLN A 154 -21.31 -10.73 14.47
N GLY A 155 -20.00 -11.05 14.48
CA GLY A 155 -19.41 -11.95 15.47
C GLY A 155 -19.58 -11.45 16.91
N HIS A 156 -19.60 -10.13 17.13
CA HIS A 156 -19.90 -9.58 18.46
C HIS A 156 -21.38 -9.73 18.84
N LYS A 157 -22.31 -9.56 17.89
CA LYS A 157 -23.76 -9.70 18.12
C LYS A 157 -24.18 -11.15 18.36
N ASP A 158 -23.52 -12.09 17.70
CA ASP A 158 -23.77 -13.53 17.85
C ASP A 158 -23.18 -14.11 19.16
N GLY A 159 -22.56 -13.27 20.01
CA GLY A 159 -21.99 -13.69 21.29
C GLY A 159 -20.75 -14.57 21.15
N LEU A 160 -20.09 -14.55 19.98
CA LEU A 160 -18.88 -15.32 19.77
C LEU A 160 -17.79 -14.86 20.73
N GLU A 161 -17.07 -15.84 21.31
CA GLU A 161 -15.96 -15.57 22.20
C GLU A 161 -14.94 -14.64 21.50
N PRO A 162 -14.39 -13.62 22.17
CA PRO A 162 -13.40 -12.70 21.58
C PRO A 162 -12.19 -13.44 20.99
N SER A 163 -11.89 -14.65 21.49
CA SER A 163 -10.91 -15.57 20.94
C SER A 163 -11.20 -16.00 19.50
N ALA A 164 -12.45 -16.33 19.20
CA ALA A 164 -12.87 -16.80 17.88
C ALA A 164 -12.88 -15.68 16.85
N LEU A 165 -13.22 -14.45 17.29
CA LEU A 165 -13.16 -13.27 16.44
C LEU A 165 -11.73 -12.95 15.99
N VAL A 166 -10.78 -13.03 16.93
CA VAL A 166 -9.35 -12.86 16.64
C VAL A 166 -8.86 -13.97 15.72
N LEU A 167 -9.27 -15.22 15.96
CA LEU A 167 -8.91 -16.36 15.10
C LEU A 167 -9.42 -16.14 13.67
N LEU A 168 -10.65 -15.68 13.50
CA LEU A 168 -11.24 -15.40 12.19
C LEU A 168 -10.47 -14.30 11.46
N GLN A 169 -10.09 -13.23 12.17
CA GLN A 169 -9.29 -12.15 11.60
C GLN A 169 -7.87 -12.61 11.24
N THR A 170 -7.25 -13.49 12.03
CA THR A 170 -5.96 -14.10 11.67
C THR A 170 -6.05 -15.00 10.44
N CYS A 171 -7.12 -15.79 10.34
CA CYS A 171 -7.37 -16.65 9.18
C CYS A 171 -7.60 -15.80 7.91
N LEU A 172 -8.36 -14.71 8.01
CA LEU A 172 -8.56 -13.75 6.93
C LEU A 172 -7.23 -13.14 6.46
N GLY A 173 -6.37 -12.71 7.39
CA GLY A 173 -5.05 -12.15 7.07
C GLY A 173 -4.12 -13.16 6.38
N LEU A 174 -4.11 -14.41 6.86
CA LEU A 174 -3.35 -15.51 6.24
C LEU A 174 -3.89 -15.88 4.86
N ALA A 175 -5.22 -15.96 4.69
CA ALA A 175 -5.85 -16.21 3.41
C ALA A 175 -5.51 -15.12 2.39
N ALA A 176 -5.53 -13.84 2.80
CA ALA A 176 -5.11 -12.74 1.96
C ALA A 176 -3.62 -12.84 1.57
N ALA A 177 -2.74 -13.21 2.51
CA ALA A 177 -1.33 -13.41 2.23
C ALA A 177 -1.09 -14.55 1.23
N LEU A 178 -1.77 -15.69 1.41
CA LEU A 178 -1.71 -16.84 0.51
C LEU A 178 -2.29 -16.51 -0.87
N GLY A 179 -3.41 -15.79 -0.94
CA GLY A 179 -4.01 -15.33 -2.20
C GLY A 179 -3.06 -14.42 -2.97
N CYS A 180 -2.43 -13.46 -2.30
CA CYS A 180 -1.44 -12.57 -2.91
C CYS A 180 -0.19 -13.33 -3.38
N ALA A 181 0.28 -14.32 -2.61
CA ALA A 181 1.42 -15.15 -2.98
C ALA A 181 1.10 -16.07 -4.18
N ALA A 182 -0.06 -16.72 -4.18
CA ALA A 182 -0.51 -17.61 -5.24
C ALA A 182 -0.71 -16.83 -6.56
N TRP A 183 -1.45 -15.72 -6.51
CA TRP A 183 -1.62 -14.83 -7.67
C TRP A 183 -0.27 -14.27 -8.14
N GLY A 184 0.64 -14.03 -7.19
CA GLY A 184 1.98 -13.57 -7.53
C GLY A 184 2.86 -14.59 -8.22
N ILE A 185 2.75 -15.87 -7.87
CA ILE A 185 3.44 -16.95 -8.58
C ILE A 185 2.87 -17.09 -10.00
N VAL A 186 1.55 -16.95 -10.18
CA VAL A 186 0.89 -17.03 -11.48
C VAL A 186 1.32 -15.90 -12.40
N THR A 187 1.39 -14.67 -11.89
CA THR A 187 1.80 -13.48 -12.68
C THR A 187 3.30 -13.39 -12.91
N ALA A 188 4.13 -13.96 -12.01
CA ALA A 188 5.59 -13.99 -12.17
C ALA A 188 6.09 -15.03 -13.18
N ARG A 189 5.23 -15.93 -13.69
CA ARG A 189 5.59 -16.90 -14.74
C ARG A 189 5.52 -16.21 -16.11
N PRO A 190 6.66 -15.92 -16.78
CA PRO A 190 6.62 -15.34 -18.11
C PRO A 190 6.23 -16.44 -19.11
N SER A 191 4.95 -16.55 -19.44
CA SER A 191 4.52 -17.39 -20.54
C SER A 191 4.81 -16.65 -21.84
N ALA A 192 5.75 -17.17 -22.64
CA ALA A 192 6.14 -16.64 -23.94
C ALA A 192 4.99 -16.59 -24.98
N GLN A 193 3.80 -17.07 -24.62
CA GLN A 193 2.59 -17.12 -25.46
C GLN A 193 1.41 -16.30 -24.91
N CYS A 194 1.56 -15.57 -23.79
CA CYS A 194 0.47 -14.73 -23.28
C CYS A 194 0.42 -13.37 -24.00
N LEU A 195 -0.37 -13.32 -25.07
CA LEU A 195 -0.88 -12.10 -25.74
C LEU A 195 -1.96 -11.37 -24.93
N VAL A 196 -2.18 -11.72 -23.66
CA VAL A 196 -3.17 -11.06 -22.80
C VAL A 196 -2.55 -9.79 -22.24
N SER A 197 -3.11 -8.63 -22.58
CA SER A 197 -2.61 -7.35 -22.08
C SER A 197 -2.70 -7.30 -20.55
N ARG A 198 -1.70 -6.69 -19.90
CA ARG A 198 -1.67 -6.48 -18.43
C ARG A 198 -2.95 -5.83 -17.88
N GLN A 199 -3.71 -5.10 -18.72
CA GLN A 199 -5.01 -4.53 -18.33
C GLN A 199 -6.08 -5.60 -18.07
N TYR A 200 -6.16 -6.64 -18.90
CA TYR A 200 -7.13 -7.73 -18.70
C TYR A 200 -6.80 -8.58 -17.47
N LEU A 201 -5.51 -8.76 -17.19
CA LEU A 201 -5.05 -9.50 -16.01
C LEU A 201 -5.34 -8.75 -14.71
N CYS A 202 -5.22 -7.41 -14.73
CA CYS A 202 -5.59 -6.55 -13.60
C CYS A 202 -7.13 -6.45 -13.42
N GLN A 203 -7.90 -6.52 -14.51
CA GLN A 203 -9.37 -6.62 -14.46
C GLN A 203 -9.84 -8.00 -13.97
N ALA A 204 -9.14 -9.08 -14.31
CA ALA A 204 -9.43 -10.41 -13.81
C ALA A 204 -9.10 -10.57 -12.31
N ALA A 205 -8.06 -9.91 -11.82
CA ALA A 205 -7.75 -9.87 -10.39
C ALA A 205 -8.86 -9.21 -9.55
N LEU A 206 -9.60 -8.25 -10.13
CA LEU A 206 -10.77 -7.63 -9.50
C LEU A 206 -11.98 -8.58 -9.40
N LEU A 207 -12.05 -9.63 -10.20
CA LEU A 207 -13.11 -10.66 -10.12
C LEU A 207 -12.83 -11.71 -9.05
N GLY A 208 -11.58 -11.84 -8.60
CA GLY A 208 -11.18 -12.77 -7.55
C GLY A 208 -11.22 -12.18 -6.13
N VAL A 209 -11.61 -10.91 -6.00
CA VAL A 209 -11.80 -10.18 -4.73
C VAL A 209 -13.25 -10.26 -4.27
#